data_AF-A0A8K0GQL0-F1
#
_entry.id   AF-A0A8K0GQL0-F1
#
_cell.length_a   1.000
_cell.length_b   1.000
_cell.length_c   1.000
_cell.angle_alpha   90.00
_cell.angle_beta   90.00
_cell.angle_gamma   90.00
#
_symmetry.space_group_name_H-M   'P 1'
#
loop_
_entity.id
_entity.type
_entity.pdbx_description
1 polymer ?
#
loop_
_entity_poly.entity_id
_entity_poly.type
_entity_poly.pdbx_seq_one_letter_code
_entity_poly.pdbx_strand_id
1 'polypeptide(L)'
;MDDGVLAGTCSTVVEDFRYIIESFKKIGLTLNPEKCEVVFLPSVSKFDEMLQQLNQVCPGIALIEIQNLILLGPPIFEEAIPEIPNEKDNVLFRFLEGLGVLHAHIALYLLQHCI
;
A
#
# COMPACT_ATOMS: atom_id res chain seq x y z
N MET A 1 9.86 -3.93 12.31
CA MET A 1 9.89 -3.97 10.84
C MET A 1 8.60 -4.66 10.50
N ASP A 2 7.61 -3.86 10.12
CA ASP A 2 6.21 -4.31 10.11
C ASP A 2 5.75 -4.59 8.68
N ASP A 3 6.50 -4.10 7.68
CA ASP A 3 6.22 -4.27 6.27
C ASP A 3 7.14 -5.35 5.66
N GLY A 4 6.57 -6.19 4.82
CA GLY A 4 7.27 -7.25 4.10
C GLY A 4 6.58 -7.56 2.77
N VAL A 5 7.36 -7.98 1.77
CA VAL A 5 6.87 -8.27 0.42
C VAL A 5 7.18 -9.71 0.05
N LEU A 6 6.19 -10.40 -0.52
CA LEU A 6 6.34 -11.71 -1.15
C LEU A 6 6.11 -11.57 -2.65
N ALA A 7 7.02 -12.11 -3.45
CA ALA A 7 6.92 -12.09 -4.90
C ALA A 7 7.42 -13.43 -5.47
N GLY A 8 6.73 -13.93 -6.50
CA GLY A 8 7.05 -15.20 -7.10
C GLY A 8 5.91 -15.72 -7.97
N THR A 9 5.93 -17.03 -8.22
CA THR A 9 4.80 -17.70 -8.88
C THR A 9 3.61 -17.81 -7.92
N CYS A 10 2.40 -18.00 -8.47
CA CYS A 10 1.19 -18.16 -7.67
C CYS A 10 1.34 -19.25 -6.59
N SER A 11 1.92 -20.40 -6.93
CA SER A 11 2.11 -21.50 -5.98
C SER A 11 3.09 -21.12 -4.87
N THR A 12 4.22 -20.51 -5.22
CA THR A 12 5.25 -20.13 -4.25
C THR A 12 4.73 -19.08 -3.27
N VAL A 13 4.04 -18.04 -3.76
CA VAL A 13 3.49 -16.98 -2.89
C VAL A 13 2.47 -17.52 -1.90
N VAL A 14 1.56 -18.41 -2.34
CA VAL A 14 0.56 -19.01 -1.44
C VAL A 14 1.21 -19.91 -0.37
N GLU A 15 2.24 -20.69 -0.74
CA GLU A 15 2.97 -21.53 0.20
C GLU A 15 3.77 -20.70 1.21
N ASP A 16 4.52 -19.71 0.76
CA ASP A 16 5.31 -18.82 1.61
C ASP A 16 4.42 -18.03 2.56
N PHE A 17 3.28 -17.54 2.07
CA PHE A 17 2.34 -16.80 2.89
C PHE A 17 1.72 -17.68 3.98
N ARG A 18 1.36 -18.93 3.66
CA ARG A 18 0.90 -19.92 4.65
C ARG A 18 2.00 -20.21 5.69
N TYR A 19 3.25 -20.36 5.24
CA TYR A 19 4.39 -20.56 6.14
C TYR A 19 4.58 -19.38 7.09
N ILE A 20 4.46 -18.14 6.60
CA ILE A 20 4.60 -16.93 7.41
C ILE A 20 3.50 -16.85 8.47
N ILE A 21 2.25 -17.08 8.10
CA ILE A 21 1.12 -17.08 9.06
C ILE A 21 1.36 -18.09 10.18
N GLU A 22 1.77 -19.32 9.85
CA GLU A 22 2.06 -20.35 10.85
C GLU A 22 3.29 -20.00 11.71
N SER A 23 4.30 -19.36 11.12
CA SER A 23 5.49 -18.91 11.85
C SER A 23 5.18 -17.76 12.80
N PHE A 24 4.32 -16.82 12.39
CA PHE A 24 3.87 -15.70 13.22
C PHE A 24 3.07 -16.19 14.42
N LYS A 25 2.16 -17.15 14.21
CA LYS A 25 1.40 -17.79 15.31
C LYS A 25 2.31 -18.39 16.37
N LYS A 26 3.43 -19.03 15.99
CA LYS A 26 4.39 -19.63 16.93
C LYS A 26 5.05 -18.62 17.86
N ILE A 27 5.16 -17.36 17.44
CA ILE A 27 5.73 -16.26 18.23
C ILE A 27 4.66 -15.32 18.79
N GLY A 28 3.39 -15.71 18.73
CA GLY A 28 2.26 -14.93 19.26
C GLY A 28 1.86 -13.73 18.41
N LEU A 29 2.28 -13.68 17.15
CA LEU A 29 1.88 -12.64 16.19
C LEU A 29 0.75 -13.13 15.28
N THR A 30 -0.09 -12.19 14.85
CA THR A 30 -1.17 -12.42 13.89
C THR A 30 -1.13 -11.34 12.82
N LEU A 31 -1.20 -11.75 11.56
CA LEU A 31 -1.37 -10.83 10.43
C LEU A 31 -2.79 -10.27 10.44
N ASN A 32 -2.92 -9.00 10.07
CA ASN A 32 -4.22 -8.40 9.76
C ASN A 32 -4.46 -8.50 8.24
N PRO A 33 -5.39 -9.37 7.77
CA PRO A 33 -5.66 -9.55 6.35
C PRO A 33 -6.03 -8.24 5.64
N GLU A 34 -6.82 -7.38 6.28
CA GLU A 34 -7.33 -6.13 5.70
C GLU A 34 -6.23 -5.08 5.46
N LYS A 35 -5.06 -5.27 6.08
CA LYS A 35 -3.86 -4.45 5.86
C LYS A 35 -2.86 -5.09 4.91
N CYS A 36 -3.13 -6.31 4.46
CA CYS A 36 -2.29 -6.99 3.48
C CYS A 36 -2.81 -6.66 2.09
N GLU A 37 -1.88 -6.42 1.18
CA GLU A 37 -2.19 -6.08 -0.21
C GLU A 37 -1.68 -7.20 -1.14
N VAL A 38 -2.45 -7.48 -2.19
CA VAL A 38 -2.04 -8.38 -3.27
C VAL A 38 -2.20 -7.69 -4.61
N VAL A 39 -1.14 -7.76 -5.42
CA VAL A 39 -1.13 -7.28 -6.80
C VAL A 39 -0.84 -8.45 -7.73
N PHE A 40 -1.52 -8.49 -8.86
CA PHE A 40 -1.29 -9.48 -9.90
C PHE A 40 -0.63 -8.80 -11.09
N LEU A 41 0.51 -9.35 -11.53
CA LEU A 41 1.19 -8.82 -12.70
C LEU A 41 0.45 -9.24 -13.98
N PRO A 42 0.56 -8.44 -15.07
CA PRO A 42 -0.24 -8.66 -16.28
C PRO A 42 -0.04 -10.02 -16.95
N SER A 43 1.06 -10.70 -16.66
CA SER A 43 1.41 -12.03 -17.19
C SER A 43 0.71 -13.19 -16.48
N VAL A 44 -0.06 -12.95 -15.41
CA VAL A 44 -0.70 -14.00 -14.61
C VAL A 44 -2.06 -14.37 -15.20
N SER A 45 -2.19 -15.59 -15.71
CA SER A 45 -3.41 -16.10 -16.37
C SER A 45 -4.43 -16.77 -15.42
N LYS A 46 -4.07 -17.00 -14.14
CA LYS A 46 -4.87 -17.73 -13.15
C LYS A 46 -5.22 -16.87 -11.95
N PHE A 47 -5.70 -15.67 -12.23
CA PHE A 47 -6.04 -14.66 -11.21
C PHE A 47 -7.07 -15.18 -10.20
N ASP A 48 -8.23 -15.61 -10.68
CA ASP A 48 -9.37 -15.98 -9.82
C ASP A 48 -9.04 -17.17 -8.91
N GLU A 49 -8.37 -18.19 -9.44
CA GLU A 49 -7.95 -19.37 -8.68
C GLU A 49 -7.03 -18.98 -7.52
N MET A 50 -6.06 -18.10 -7.77
CA MET A 50 -5.08 -17.71 -6.76
C MET A 50 -5.69 -16.75 -5.73
N LEU A 51 -6.55 -15.82 -6.15
CA LEU A 51 -7.28 -14.97 -5.21
C LEU A 51 -8.19 -15.80 -4.29
N GLN A 52 -8.83 -16.86 -4.81
CA GLN A 52 -9.59 -17.80 -3.98
C GLN A 52 -8.69 -18.54 -2.98
N GLN A 53 -7.52 -19.03 -3.41
CA GLN A 53 -6.55 -19.69 -2.53
C GLN A 53 -6.03 -18.76 -1.43
N LEU A 54 -5.72 -17.51 -1.76
CA LEU A 54 -5.31 -16.51 -0.78
C LEU A 54 -6.44 -16.18 0.20
N ASN A 55 -7.67 -16.00 -0.28
CA ASN A 55 -8.82 -15.74 0.59
C ASN A 55 -9.14 -16.91 1.53
N GLN A 56 -8.84 -18.16 1.15
CA GLN A 56 -8.96 -19.30 2.06
C GLN A 56 -7.93 -19.26 3.20
N VAL A 57 -6.73 -18.72 2.94
CA VAL A 57 -5.64 -18.65 3.91
C VAL A 57 -5.73 -17.39 4.78
N CYS A 58 -6.15 -16.27 4.19
CA CYS A 58 -6.20 -14.95 4.81
C CYS A 58 -7.38 -14.17 4.22
N PRO A 59 -8.60 -14.38 4.77
CA PRO A 59 -9.81 -13.77 4.24
C PRO A 59 -9.78 -12.26 4.44
N GLY A 60 -10.08 -11.50 3.38
CA GLY A 60 -10.13 -10.03 3.42
C GLY A 60 -8.87 -9.33 2.96
N ILE A 61 -7.95 -10.04 2.30
CA ILE A 61 -6.78 -9.43 1.65
C ILE A 61 -7.23 -8.41 0.58
N ALA A 62 -6.61 -7.23 0.59
CA ALA A 62 -6.95 -6.16 -0.34
C ALA A 62 -6.31 -6.42 -1.71
N LEU A 63 -7.13 -6.57 -2.74
CA LEU A 63 -6.65 -6.58 -4.12
C LEU A 63 -6.37 -5.14 -4.55
N ILE A 64 -5.15 -4.88 -5.00
CA ILE A 64 -4.74 -3.58 -5.53
C ILE A 64 -4.45 -3.66 -7.03
N GLU A 65 -4.82 -2.58 -7.73
CA GLU A 65 -4.49 -2.41 -9.14
C GLU A 65 -3.03 -1.94 -9.28
N ILE A 66 -2.39 -2.29 -10.41
CA ILE A 66 -0.99 -1.95 -10.68
C ILE A 66 -0.74 -0.44 -10.60
N GLN A 67 -1.69 0.38 -11.07
CA GLN A 67 -1.63 1.84 -11.02
C GLN A 67 -1.69 2.42 -9.60
N ASN A 68 -2.08 1.61 -8.61
CA ASN A 68 -2.16 2.03 -7.21
C ASN A 68 -1.05 1.40 -6.35
N LEU A 69 -0.13 0.63 -6.97
CA LEU A 69 0.92 -0.07 -6.22
C LEU A 69 2.04 0.90 -5.82
N ILE A 70 2.04 1.23 -4.53
CA ILE A 70 3.07 2.04 -3.87
C ILE A 70 3.82 1.15 -2.88
N LEU A 71 5.13 1.05 -2.99
CA LEU A 71 5.95 0.27 -2.06
C LEU A 71 6.85 1.19 -1.24
N LEU A 72 6.59 1.30 0.06
CA LEU A 72 7.38 2.12 1.00
C LEU A 72 7.47 3.60 0.57
N GLY A 73 6.49 4.11 -0.19
CA GLY A 73 6.40 5.51 -0.63
C GLY A 73 6.49 5.73 -2.15
N PRO A 74 7.47 5.19 -2.88
CA PRO A 74 7.51 5.31 -4.34
C PRO A 74 6.56 4.34 -5.07
N PRO A 75 6.10 4.72 -6.28
CA PRO A 75 5.39 3.81 -7.17
C PRO A 75 6.35 2.75 -7.68
N ILE A 76 5.86 1.53 -7.88
CA ILE A 76 6.65 0.47 -8.52
C ILE A 76 6.55 0.54 -10.05
N PHE A 77 5.41 0.98 -10.57
CA PHE A 77 5.09 0.98 -12.00
C PHE A 77 4.89 2.40 -12.54
N GLU A 78 5.16 2.60 -13.83
CA GLU A 78 5.00 3.92 -14.47
C GLU A 78 3.53 4.36 -14.48
N GLU A 79 2.63 3.39 -14.57
CA GLU A 79 1.17 3.56 -14.51
C GLU A 79 0.71 4.18 -13.19
N ALA A 80 1.48 4.05 -12.11
CA ALA A 80 1.21 4.64 -10.81
C ALA A 80 1.80 6.05 -10.63
N ILE A 81 2.65 6.51 -11.56
CA ILE A 81 3.25 7.84 -11.52
C ILE A 81 2.20 8.96 -11.58
N PRO A 82 1.16 8.92 -12.44
CA PRO A 82 0.21 10.02 -12.56
C PRO A 82 -0.60 10.30 -11.28
N GLU A 83 -0.81 9.31 -10.41
CA GLU A 83 -1.58 9.50 -9.17
C GLU A 83 -0.79 10.22 -8.07
N ILE A 84 0.53 10.08 -8.06
CA ILE A 84 1.39 10.63 -6.99
C ILE A 84 1.47 12.17 -6.98
N PRO A 85 1.65 12.87 -8.12
CA PRO A 85 1.56 14.32 -8.17
C PRO A 85 0.20 14.82 -7.66
N ASN A 86 -0.89 14.16 -8.04
CA ASN A 86 -2.24 14.57 -7.63
C ASN A 86 -2.45 14.48 -6.12
N GLU A 87 -1.95 13.43 -5.46
CA GLU A 87 -2.02 13.34 -4.00
C GLU A 87 -1.19 14.41 -3.29
N LYS A 88 0.04 14.64 -3.75
CA LYS A 88 0.92 15.67 -3.19
C LYS A 88 0.35 17.07 -3.38
N ASP A 89 -0.21 17.33 -4.55
CA ASP A 89 -0.89 18.58 -4.86
C ASP A 89 -2.10 18.75 -3.94
N ASN A 90 -2.92 17.71 -3.73
CA ASN A 90 -4.05 17.76 -2.80
C ASN A 90 -3.64 18.05 -1.35
N VAL A 91 -2.54 17.46 -0.87
CA VAL A 91 -2.01 17.75 0.47
C VAL A 91 -1.53 19.21 0.56
N LEU A 92 -0.81 19.68 -0.46
CA LEU A 92 -0.34 21.06 -0.53
C LEU A 92 -1.51 22.04 -0.59
N PHE A 93 -2.54 21.77 -1.40
CA PHE A 93 -3.75 22.60 -1.49
C PHE A 93 -4.49 22.66 -0.16
N ARG A 94 -4.71 21.52 0.51
CA ARG A 94 -5.33 21.50 1.84
C ARG A 94 -4.53 22.28 2.87
N PHE A 95 -3.20 22.21 2.81
CA PHE A 95 -2.32 22.98 3.70
C PHE A 95 -2.44 24.48 3.43
N LEU A 96 -2.44 24.88 2.15
CA LEU A 96 -2.62 26.28 1.73
C LEU A 96 -4.01 26.83 2.09
N GLU A 97 -5.07 26.04 1.95
CA GLU A 97 -6.42 26.41 2.43
C GLU A 97 -6.43 26.64 3.94
N GLY A 98 -5.79 25.75 4.72
CA GLY A 98 -5.64 25.89 6.17
C GLY A 98 -4.87 27.15 6.58
N LEU A 99 -3.81 27.50 5.83
CA LEU A 99 -3.04 28.73 6.02
C LEU A 99 -3.89 29.98 5.78
N GLY A 100 -4.85 29.92 4.85
CA GLY A 100 -5.76 31.03 4.54
C GLY A 100 -6.70 31.43 5.70
N VAL A 101 -6.89 30.53 6.67
CA VAL A 101 -7.71 30.76 7.88
C VAL A 101 -6.88 31.30 9.04
N LEU A 102 -5.55 31.31 8.92
CA LEU A 102 -4.63 31.77 9.96
C LEU A 102 -4.29 33.26 9.79
N HIS A 103 -3.83 33.86 10.89
CA HIS A 103 -3.30 35.22 10.84
C HIS A 103 -2.06 35.27 9.93
N ALA A 104 -1.95 36.29 9.08
CA ALA A 104 -0.94 36.38 8.03
C ALA A 104 0.52 36.16 8.50
N HIS A 105 0.86 36.61 9.71
CA HIS A 105 2.18 36.39 10.31
C HIS A 105 2.46 34.91 10.60
N ILE A 106 1.47 34.19 11.11
CA ILE A 106 1.58 32.74 11.42
C ILE A 106 1.63 31.96 10.10
N ALA A 107 0.80 32.32 9.13
CA ALA A 107 0.80 31.69 7.82
C ALA A 107 2.15 31.87 7.10
N LEU A 108 2.72 33.08 7.11
CA LEU A 108 4.02 33.36 6.52
C LEU A 108 5.15 32.59 7.21
N TYR A 109 5.13 32.51 8.54
CA TYR A 109 6.12 31.74 9.30
C TYR A 109 6.09 30.25 8.93
N LEU A 110 4.91 29.65 8.85
CA LEU A 110 4.74 28.24 8.46
C LEU A 110 5.20 28.00 7.01
N LEU A 111 4.89 28.91 6.09
CA LEU A 111 5.36 28.84 4.70
C LEU A 111 6.90 28.91 4.58
N GLN A 112 7.56 29.70 5.43
CA GLN A 112 9.02 29.90 5.35
C GLN A 112 9.83 28.80 6.05
N HIS A 113 9.24 28.08 7.00
CA HIS A 113 9.99 27.21 7.90
C HIS A 113 9.47 25.77 7.98
N CYS A 114 8.30 25.45 7.42
CA CYS A 114 7.69 24.12 7.51
C CYS A 114 7.34 23.48 6.16
N ILE A 115 7.52 24.20 5.05
CA ILE A 115 7.45 23.70 3.67
C ILE A 115 8.85 23.78 3.07
#